data_AF-A0A933H0L1-F1
#
_entry.id   AF-A0A933H0L1-F1
#
_cell.length_a   1.000
_cell.length_b   1.000
_cell.length_c   1.000
_cell.angle_alpha   90.00
_cell.angle_beta   90.00
_cell.angle_gamma   90.00
#
_symmetry.space_group_name_H-M   'P 1'
#
loop_
_entity.id
_entity.type
_entity.pdbx_description
1 polymer ?
#
loop_
_entity_poly.entity_id
_entity_poly.type
_entity_poly.pdbx_seq_one_letter_code
_entity_poly.pdbx_strand_id
1 'polypeptide(L)'
;MPSPRRGEVVRVRLDPVVGSEQGGERPALVEPPEGGLTLRSKVLLMQLRSIDKRRLAGSLGRVGRETMTRVDEALRIAVGLGMA
;
A
#
# COMPACT_ATOMS: atom_id res chain seq x y z
N MET A 1 3.82 -5.46 17.80
CA MET A 1 4.55 -4.53 16.92
C MET A 1 4.11 -3.11 17.27
N PRO A 2 5.02 -2.11 17.31
CA PRO A 2 4.62 -0.72 17.43
C PRO A 2 3.67 -0.33 16.27
N SER A 3 2.86 0.71 16.48
CA SER A 3 1.94 1.21 15.46
C SER A 3 2.75 1.66 14.23
N PRO A 4 2.45 1.15 13.02
CA PRO A 4 3.16 1.56 11.83
C PRO A 4 2.89 3.04 11.54
N ARG A 5 3.90 3.73 11.03
CA ARG A 5 3.76 5.13 10.59
C ARG A 5 3.40 5.19 9.11
N ARG A 6 2.66 6.22 8.70
CA ARG A 6 2.32 6.45 7.28
C ARG A 6 3.57 6.38 6.39
N GLY A 7 3.52 5.56 5.33
CA GLY A 7 4.63 5.29 4.41
C GLY A 7 5.56 4.15 4.85
N GLU A 8 5.32 3.51 5.99
CA GLU A 8 6.02 2.27 6.36
C GLU A 8 5.45 1.08 5.56
N VAL A 9 6.36 0.28 4.99
CA VAL A 9 6.03 -0.96 4.29
C VAL A 9 6.20 -2.11 5.28
N VAL A 10 5.12 -2.85 5.51
CA VAL A 10 5.05 -3.90 6.53
C VAL A 10 4.53 -5.19 5.93
N ARG A 11 5.06 -6.32 6.40
CA ARG A 11 4.52 -7.63 6.09
C ARG A 11 3.24 -7.85 6.90
N VAL A 12 2.17 -8.28 6.25
CA VAL A 12 0.85 -8.50 6.88
C VAL A 12 0.34 -9.90 6.55
N ARG A 13 -0.27 -10.57 7.53
CA ARG A 13 -1.05 -11.80 7.31
C ARG A 13 -2.48 -11.45 6.88
N LEU A 14 -2.75 -11.59 5.59
CA LEU A 14 -4.06 -11.29 5.00
C LEU A 14 -5.03 -12.47 5.07
N ASP A 15 -4.53 -13.71 5.22
CA ASP A 15 -5.38 -14.88 5.27
C ASP A 15 -6.25 -14.96 6.54
N PRO A 16 -7.46 -15.54 6.43
CA PRO A 16 -8.10 -15.95 5.18
C PRO A 16 -8.60 -14.76 4.34
N VAL A 17 -8.56 -14.89 3.02
CA VAL A 17 -9.22 -13.98 2.06
C VAL A 17 -10.30 -14.75 1.29
N VAL A 18 -11.38 -14.08 0.88
CA VAL A 18 -12.47 -14.65 0.08
C VAL A 18 -12.72 -13.74 -1.11
N GLY A 19 -12.90 -14.30 -2.32
CA GLY A 19 -13.14 -13.57 -3.56
C GLY A 19 -11.88 -13.29 -4.39
N SER A 20 -12.03 -12.53 -5.49
CA SER A 20 -10.96 -12.29 -6.48
C SER A 20 -11.01 -10.89 -7.09
N GLU A 21 -11.29 -9.86 -6.29
CA GLU A 21 -11.33 -8.50 -6.85
C GLU A 21 -9.93 -7.98 -7.17
N GLN A 22 -9.54 -8.09 -8.44
CA GLN A 22 -8.74 -7.09 -9.13
C GLN A 22 -9.41 -6.68 -10.45
N GLY A 23 -9.60 -5.38 -10.63
CA GLY A 23 -9.89 -4.72 -11.89
C GLY A 23 -9.42 -3.25 -11.83
N GLY A 24 -8.73 -2.80 -12.89
CA GLY A 24 -8.28 -1.40 -13.08
C GLY A 24 -6.76 -1.16 -12.91
N GLU A 25 -6.18 -0.35 -13.80
CA GLU A 25 -4.76 0.02 -13.77
C GLU A 25 -4.57 1.47 -13.33
N ARG A 26 -4.32 1.71 -12.03
CA ARG A 26 -3.65 2.93 -11.54
C ARG A 26 -2.67 2.64 -10.41
N PRO A 27 -1.57 1.92 -10.70
CA PRO A 27 -0.58 1.56 -9.68
C PRO A 27 0.35 2.73 -9.35
N ALA A 28 0.62 2.98 -8.07
CA ALA A 28 1.83 3.71 -7.68
C ALA A 28 3.02 2.74 -7.71
N LEU A 29 4.04 3.03 -8.50
CA LEU A 29 5.23 2.19 -8.64
C LEU A 29 6.20 2.43 -7.47
N VAL A 30 6.74 1.34 -6.94
CA VAL A 30 7.82 1.34 -5.95
C VAL A 30 8.99 0.60 -6.55
N GLU A 31 10.10 1.32 -6.77
CA GLU A 31 11.33 0.74 -7.32
C GLU A 31 12.23 0.24 -6.18
N PRO A 32 12.87 -0.93 -6.31
CA PRO A 32 13.83 -1.37 -5.29
C PRO A 32 15.03 -0.40 -5.22
N PRO A 33 15.61 -0.16 -4.03
CA PRO A 33 15.35 -0.80 -2.74
C PRO A 33 14.29 -0.09 -1.88
N GLU A 34 13.50 0.82 -2.45
CA GLU A 34 12.52 1.61 -1.71
C GLU A 34 11.52 0.71 -0.96
N GLY A 35 11.18 1.08 0.28
CA GLY A 35 10.28 0.26 1.10
C GLY A 35 10.88 -1.06 1.59
N GLY A 36 12.17 -1.31 1.37
CA GLY A 36 12.82 -2.58 1.69
C GLY A 36 12.43 -3.72 0.74
N LEU A 37 11.95 -3.38 -0.46
CA LEU A 37 11.55 -4.34 -1.49
C LEU A 37 12.74 -4.70 -2.37
N THR A 38 12.80 -5.96 -2.81
CA THR A 38 13.85 -6.47 -3.70
C THR A 38 13.43 -6.49 -5.17
N LEU A 39 12.14 -6.31 -5.44
CA LEU A 39 11.55 -6.35 -6.77
C LEU A 39 10.72 -5.10 -7.02
N ARG A 40 10.68 -4.68 -8.29
CA ARG A 40 9.76 -3.64 -8.76
C ARG A 40 8.33 -4.03 -8.41
N SER A 41 7.65 -3.14 -7.70
CA SER A 41 6.35 -3.42 -7.10
C SER A 41 5.34 -2.32 -7.40
N LYS A 42 4.06 -2.64 -7.19
CA LYS A 42 2.92 -1.74 -7.42
C LYS A 42 2.07 -1.65 -6.16
N VAL A 43 1.66 -0.44 -5.79
CA VAL A 43 0.63 -0.22 -4.75
C VAL A 43 -0.75 -0.31 -5.37
N LEU A 44 -1.60 -1.18 -4.84
CA LEU A 44 -2.93 -1.49 -5.36
C LEU A 44 -3.99 -0.75 -4.55
N LEU A 45 -4.37 0.46 -5.00
CA LEU A 45 -5.27 1.33 -4.27
C LEU A 45 -6.74 0.93 -4.34
N MET A 46 -7.10 0.00 -5.24
CA MET A 46 -8.43 -0.61 -5.26
C MET A 46 -8.59 -1.75 -4.23
N GLN A 47 -7.52 -2.13 -3.53
CA GLN A 47 -7.52 -3.19 -2.52
C GLN A 47 -7.26 -2.65 -1.10
N LEU A 48 -7.73 -1.44 -0.81
CA LEU A 48 -7.60 -0.84 0.51
C LEU A 48 -8.52 -1.54 1.52
N ARG A 49 -7.99 -1.81 2.71
CA ARG A 49 -8.76 -2.36 3.82
C ARG A 49 -8.15 -1.96 5.17
N SER A 50 -9.01 -1.81 6.17
CA SER A 50 -8.57 -1.73 7.55
C SER A 50 -8.19 -3.12 8.06
N ILE A 51 -7.08 -3.19 8.82
CA ILE A 51 -6.59 -4.42 9.43
C ILE A 51 -6.26 -4.20 10.91
N ASP A 52 -6.43 -5.25 11.72
CA ASP A 52 -5.98 -5.25 13.11
C ASP A 52 -4.44 -5.36 13.18
N LYS A 53 -3.82 -4.66 14.15
CA LYS A 53 -2.36 -4.68 14.37
C LYS A 53 -1.80 -6.09 14.65
N ARG A 54 -2.63 -7.02 15.13
CA ARG A 54 -2.29 -8.45 15.31
C ARG A 54 -1.92 -9.16 14.02
N ARG A 55 -2.30 -8.61 12.86
CA ARG A 55 -1.95 -9.17 11.54
C ARG A 55 -0.58 -8.69 11.03
N LEU A 56 0.06 -7.73 11.70
CA LEU A 56 1.39 -7.25 11.33
C LEU A 56 2.47 -8.28 11.71
N ALA A 57 3.32 -8.63 10.77
CA ALA A 57 4.35 -9.67 10.92
C ALA A 57 5.78 -9.11 10.97
N GLY A 58 6.02 -7.90 10.44
CA GLY A 58 7.34 -7.26 10.49
C GLY A 58 7.41 -6.00 9.63
N SER A 59 8.36 -5.12 9.95
CA SER A 59 8.67 -3.94 9.13
C SER A 59 9.68 -4.33 8.05
N LEU A 60 9.46 -3.90 6.80
CA LEU A 60 10.38 -4.11 5.69
C LEU A 60 11.20 -2.85 5.41
N GLY A 61 10.55 -1.68 5.52
CA GLY A 61 11.19 -0.40 5.27
C GLY A 61 10.16 0.71 5.15
N ARG A 62 10.51 1.75 4.40
CA ARG A 62 9.65 2.92 4.21
C ARG A 62 9.78 3.42 2.78
N VAL A 63 8.66 3.84 2.21
CA VAL A 63 8.63 4.62 0.97
C VAL A 63 8.86 6.10 1.25
N GLY A 64 9.54 6.76 0.33
CA GLY A 64 9.87 8.17 0.37
C GLY A 64 8.66 9.08 0.18
N ARG A 65 8.89 10.38 0.34
CA ARG A 65 7.82 11.38 0.22
C ARG A 65 7.23 11.42 -1.19
N GLU A 66 8.06 11.38 -2.22
CA GLU A 66 7.62 11.43 -3.62
C GLU A 66 6.68 10.28 -3.96
N THR A 67 7.04 9.05 -3.59
CA THR A 67 6.16 7.88 -3.73
C THR A 67 4.88 8.05 -2.93
N MET A 68 4.95 8.55 -1.69
CA MET A 68 3.74 8.82 -0.91
C MET A 68 2.85 9.93 -1.48
N THR A 69 3.41 10.93 -2.16
CA THR A 69 2.64 11.96 -2.88
C THR A 69 1.86 11.33 -4.03
N ARG A 70 2.52 10.49 -4.83
CA ARG A 70 1.86 9.74 -5.92
C ARG A 70 0.77 8.81 -5.40
N VAL A 71 1.03 8.16 -4.26
CA VAL A 71 0.03 7.34 -3.55
C VAL A 71 -1.17 8.19 -3.12
N ASP A 72 -0.97 9.38 -2.55
CA ASP A 72 -2.06 10.29 -2.15
C ASP A 72 -2.90 10.77 -3.33
N GLU A 73 -2.25 11.17 -4.42
CA GLU A 73 -2.94 11.59 -5.65
C GLU A 73 -3.79 10.48 -6.25
N ALA A 74 -3.20 9.29 -6.40
CA ALA A 74 -3.91 8.14 -6.92
C ALA A 74 -5.00 7.66 -5.94
N LEU A 75 -4.79 7.80 -4.62
CA LEU A 75 -5.77 7.43 -3.59
C LEU A 75 -7.01 8.31 -3.70
N ARG A 76 -6.84 9.63 -3.83
CA ARG A 76 -7.97 10.56 -3.99
C ARG A 76 -8.86 10.14 -5.15
N ILE A 77 -8.26 9.75 -6.27
CA ILE A 77 -9.02 9.28 -7.43
C ILE A 77 -9.69 7.93 -7.14
N ALA A 78 -8.97 6.97 -6.55
CA ALA A 78 -9.49 5.64 -6.24
C ALA A 78 -10.70 5.66 -5.30
N VAL A 79 -10.77 6.64 -4.38
CA VAL A 79 -11.89 6.80 -3.45
C VAL A 79 -12.90 7.88 -3.86
N GLY A 80 -12.82 8.40 -5.09
CA GLY A 80 -13.78 9.39 -5.61
C GLY A 80 -13.69 10.78 -4.98
N LEU A 81 -12.59 11.09 -4.29
CA LEU A 81 -12.30 12.42 -3.71
C LEU A 81 -11.55 13.34 -4.68
N GLY A 82 -11.07 12.81 -5.80
CA GLY A 82 -10.45 13.57 -6.87
C GLY A 82 -11.47 13.88 -7.94
N MET A 83 -12.15 15.03 -7.83
CA MET A 83 -12.68 15.91 -8.87
C MET A 83 -13.82 16.77 -8.28
N ALA A 84 -13.48 18.02 -7.97
CA ALA A 84 -14.29 19.22 -8.18
C ALA A 84 -13.41 20.21 -8.95
#